data_AF-A0AAF0MRX2-F1
#
_entry.id   AF-A0AAF0MRX2-F1
#
_cell.length_a   1.000
_cell.length_b   1.000
_cell.length_c   1.000
_cell.angle_alpha   90.00
_cell.angle_beta   90.00
_cell.angle_gamma   90.00
#
_symmetry.space_group_name_H-M   'P 1'
#
loop_
_entity.id
_entity.type
_entity.pdbx_description
1 polymer ?
#
loop_
_entity_poly.entity_id
_entity_poly.type
_entity_poly.pdbx_seq_one_letter_code
_entity_poly.pdbx_strand_id
1 'polypeptide(L)'
;MPDPFVPLDSVRNSLICDAGPGCFHKIYCKCGRIVDFDENEYETKVRLRKPIECSFCRNQRISTELDMLDEHFSIIEEEPAF
;
A
#
# COMPACT_ATOMS: atom_id res chain seq x y z
N MET A 1 -6.91 -17.98 -13.80
CA MET A 1 -5.74 -17.56 -13.00
C MET A 1 -6.26 -16.57 -11.96
N PRO A 2 -5.92 -16.72 -10.67
CA PRO A 2 -6.29 -15.73 -9.66
C PRO A 2 -5.62 -14.39 -9.97
N ASP A 3 -6.35 -13.29 -9.77
CA ASP A 3 -5.85 -11.94 -9.98
C ASP A 3 -4.69 -11.67 -9.01
N PRO A 4 -3.48 -11.30 -9.49
CA PRO A 4 -2.31 -11.06 -8.65
C PRO A 4 -2.49 -9.88 -7.67
N PHE A 5 -3.53 -9.06 -7.84
CA PHE A 5 -3.90 -7.96 -6.95
C PHE A 5 -4.92 -8.35 -5.88
N VAL A 6 -5.49 -9.56 -5.94
CA VAL A 6 -6.36 -10.06 -4.87
C VAL A 6 -5.49 -10.61 -3.74
N PRO A 7 -5.59 -10.09 -2.51
CA PRO A 7 -4.83 -10.60 -1.37
C PRO A 7 -5.12 -12.08 -1.15
N LEU A 8 -4.06 -12.87 -1.00
CA LEU A 8 -4.08 -14.34 -0.82
C LEU A 8 -4.96 -14.79 0.36
N ASP A 9 -5.22 -13.92 1.32
CA ASP A 9 -6.01 -14.19 2.52
C ASP A 9 -7.15 -13.19 2.66
N SER A 10 -8.00 -13.09 1.64
CA SER A 10 -9.39 -12.64 1.85
C SER A 10 -10.12 -13.69 2.69
N VAL A 11 -9.65 -13.91 3.93
CA VAL A 11 -10.40 -14.61 4.96
C VAL A 11 -11.65 -13.77 5.13
N ARG A 12 -12.73 -14.23 4.49
CA ARG A 12 -14.10 -13.84 4.81
C ARG A 12 -14.33 -14.19 6.28
N ASN A 13 -13.85 -13.35 7.18
CA ASN A 13 -14.41 -13.23 8.52
C ASN A 13 -15.75 -12.50 8.36
N SER A 14 -16.69 -13.16 7.67
CA SER A 14 -18.00 -12.64 7.29
C SER A 14 -18.94 -12.45 8.49
N LEU A 15 -18.47 -12.31 9.73
CA LEU A 15 -19.36 -12.34 10.90
C LEU A 15 -18.96 -11.42 12.07
N ILE A 16 -18.31 -10.27 11.83
CA ILE A 16 -18.42 -9.14 12.79
C ILE A 16 -18.48 -7.82 12.01
N CYS A 17 -19.57 -7.63 11.28
CA CYS A 17 -19.97 -6.31 10.78
C CYS A 17 -21.40 -6.07 11.26
N ASP A 18 -21.57 -5.77 12.55
CA ASP A 18 -22.76 -5.05 12.96
C ASP A 18 -22.75 -3.72 12.22
N ALA A 19 -23.80 -3.46 11.44
CA ALA A 19 -23.94 -2.34 10.51
C ALA A 19 -23.93 -0.99 11.26
N GLY A 20 -22.73 -0.52 11.61
CA GLY A 20 -22.46 0.79 12.20
C GLY A 20 -21.51 1.62 11.33
N PRO A 21 -21.45 2.94 11.54
CA PRO A 21 -20.55 3.84 10.82
C PRO A 21 -19.09 3.58 11.23
N GLY A 22 -18.46 2.57 10.61
CA GLY A 22 -17.10 2.15 10.92
C GLY A 22 -16.75 0.71 10.51
N CYS A 23 -17.35 0.18 9.44
CA CYS A 23 -17.05 -1.17 8.98
C CYS A 23 -15.66 -1.23 8.32
N PHE A 24 -14.64 -1.47 9.13
CA PHE A 24 -13.29 -1.74 8.64
C PHE A 24 -13.14 -3.21 8.28
N HIS A 25 -12.65 -3.47 7.08
CA HIS A 25 -12.20 -4.77 6.63
C HIS A 25 -10.76 -4.99 7.11
N LYS A 26 -10.39 -6.27 7.31
CA LYS A 26 -9.05 -6.65 7.74
C LYS A 26 -8.41 -7.57 6.70
N ILE A 27 -7.17 -7.29 6.32
CA ILE A 27 -6.35 -8.18 5.48
C ILE A 27 -4.98 -8.41 6.11
N TYR A 28 -4.31 -9.48 5.68
CA TYR A 28 -2.89 -9.68 5.98
C TYR A 28 -2.02 -8.97 4.94
N CYS A 29 -1.09 -8.14 5.42
CA CYS A 29 0.01 -7.65 4.61
C CYS A 29 1.03 -8.76 4.34
N LYS A 30 1.82 -8.64 3.27
CA LYS A 30 2.92 -9.57 2.94
C LYS A 30 3.94 -9.82 4.06
N CYS A 31 4.07 -8.89 5.02
CA CYS A 31 4.94 -9.05 6.19
C CYS A 31 4.25 -9.75 7.39
N GLY A 32 3.00 -10.18 7.24
CA GLY A 32 2.21 -10.82 8.30
C GLY A 32 1.44 -9.86 9.22
N ARG A 33 1.60 -8.54 9.08
CA ARG A 33 0.81 -7.57 9.86
C ARG A 33 -0.63 -7.47 9.36
N ILE A 34 -1.58 -7.37 10.29
CA ILE A 34 -2.99 -7.10 9.99
C ILE A 34 -3.15 -5.62 9.62
N VAL A 35 -3.90 -5.34 8.56
CA VAL A 35 -4.21 -4.00 8.06
C VAL A 35 -5.71 -3.83 8.06
N ASP A 36 -6.16 -2.76 8.71
CA ASP A 36 -7.54 -2.31 8.67
C ASP A 36 -7.71 -1.32 7.52
N PHE A 37 -8.77 -1.47 6.73
CA PHE A 37 -9.11 -0.56 5.63
C PHE A 37 -10.63 -0.45 5.50
N ASP A 38 -11.12 0.69 5.01
CA ASP A 38 -12.54 0.86 4.68
C ASP A 38 -12.81 0.68 3.18
N GLU A 39 -14.08 0.65 2.79
CA GLU A 39 -14.49 0.46 1.39
C GLU A 39 -13.98 1.58 0.48
N ASN A 40 -13.99 2.84 0.95
CA ASN A 40 -13.50 3.99 0.17
C ASN A 40 -11.99 3.91 -0.07
N GLU A 41 -11.23 3.48 0.94
CA GLU A 41 -9.80 3.23 0.84
C GLU A 41 -9.54 2.10 -0.16
N TYR A 42 -10.28 0.99 -0.07
CA TYR A 42 -10.16 -0.13 -1.00
C TYR A 42 -10.38 0.31 -2.44
N GLU A 43 -11.51 0.95 -2.72
CA GLU A 43 -11.86 1.44 -4.07
C GLU A 43 -10.81 2.40 -4.61
N THR A 44 -10.33 3.32 -3.77
CA THR A 44 -9.29 4.27 -4.16
C THR A 44 -7.98 3.57 -4.52
N LYS A 45 -7.58 2.57 -3.74
CA LYS A 45 -6.35 1.79 -3.98
C LYS A 45 -6.46 0.97 -5.26
N VAL A 46 -7.59 0.30 -5.47
CA VAL A 46 -7.87 -0.47 -6.70
C VAL A 46 -7.85 0.44 -7.93
N ARG A 47 -8.54 1.59 -7.88
CA ARG A 47 -8.56 2.58 -8.99
C ARG A 47 -7.17 3.09 -9.34
N LEU A 48 -6.31 3.29 -8.33
CA LEU A 48 -4.93 3.73 -8.51
C LEU A 48 -3.96 2.58 -8.82
N ARG A 49 -4.45 1.33 -8.89
CA ARG A 49 -3.63 0.11 -9.02
C ARG A 49 -2.53 0.02 -7.96
N LYS A 50 -2.84 0.47 -6.75
CA LYS A 50 -1.95 0.44 -5.59
C LYS A 50 -2.33 -0.72 -4.67
N PRO A 51 -1.37 -1.46 -4.12
CA PRO A 51 -1.66 -2.50 -3.15
C PRO A 51 -2.13 -1.91 -1.81
N ILE A 52 -2.94 -2.67 -1.08
CA ILE A 52 -3.20 -2.43 0.34
C ILE A 52 -2.11 -3.15 1.14
N GLU A 53 -1.39 -2.40 1.97
CA GLU A 53 -0.24 -2.89 2.70
C GLU A 53 -0.12 -2.14 4.04
N CYS A 54 0.57 -2.75 5.02
CA CYS A 54 0.78 -2.09 6.30
C CYS A 54 1.68 -0.85 6.14
N SER A 55 1.55 0.09 7.06
CA SER A 55 2.33 1.34 7.07
C SER A 55 3.84 1.09 6.96
N PHE A 56 4.36 0.05 7.61
CA PHE A 56 5.78 -0.31 7.53
C PHE A 56 6.21 -0.72 6.11
N CYS A 57 5.53 -1.68 5.48
CA CYS A 57 5.86 -2.10 4.12
C CYS A 57 5.67 -0.97 3.12
N ARG A 58 4.62 -0.17 3.31
CA ARG A 58 4.36 1.03 2.52
C ARG A 58 5.53 2.01 2.60
N ASN A 59 5.94 2.36 3.82
CA ASN A 59 7.00 3.33 4.04
C ASN A 59 8.35 2.81 3.53
N GLN A 60 8.63 1.53 3.73
CA GLN A 60 9.84 0.90 3.18
C GLN A 60 9.88 1.02 1.65
N ARG A 61 8.78 0.67 0.97
CA ARG A 61 8.70 0.76 -0.49
C ARG A 61 8.85 2.22 -0.97
N ILE A 62 8.14 3.15 -0.33
CA ILE A 62 8.24 4.59 -0.67
C ILE A 62 9.67 5.09 -0.49
N SER A 63 10.33 4.75 0.62
CA SER A 63 11.73 5.14 0.86
C SER A 63 12.63 4.65 -0.26
N THR A 64 12.55 3.36 -0.62
CA THR A 64 13.35 2.79 -1.70
C THR A 64 13.04 3.44 -3.06
N GLU A 65 11.78 3.75 -3.35
CA GLU A 65 11.41 4.49 -4.57
C GLU A 65 12.02 5.91 -4.58
N LEU A 66 12.03 6.62 -3.44
CA LEU A 66 12.65 7.93 -3.30
C LEU A 66 14.17 7.86 -3.49
N ASP A 67 14.83 6.90 -2.85
CA ASP A 67 16.28 6.70 -2.96
C ASP A 67 16.68 6.49 -4.45
N MET A 68 15.91 5.68 -5.19
CA MET A 68 16.14 5.47 -6.64
C MET A 68 15.93 6.74 -7.48
N LEU A 69 14.95 7.57 -7.12
CA LEU A 69 14.70 8.83 -7.80
C LEU A 69 15.82 9.82 -7.52
N ASP A 70 16.27 9.92 -6.28
CA ASP A 70 17.38 10.77 -5.90
C ASP A 70 18.66 10.36 -6.64
N GLU A 71 18.99 9.06 -6.68
CA GLU A 71 20.11 8.54 -7.46
C GLU A 71 20.01 8.90 -8.95
N HIS A 72 18.81 8.82 -9.53
CA HIS A 72 18.59 9.11 -10.96
C HIS A 72 18.71 10.61 -11.29
N PHE A 73 18.29 11.50 -10.38
CA PHE A 73 18.21 12.94 -10.64
C PHE A 73 19.37 13.77 -10.02
N SER A 74 20.28 13.15 -9.27
CA SER A 74 21.43 13.83 -8.61
C SER A 74 22.52 14.38 -9.55
N ILE A 75 22.31 14.45 -10.87
CA ILE A 75 23.36 14.82 -11.85
C ILE A 75 23.32 16.32 -12.24
N ILE A 76 22.44 17.15 -11.67
CA ILE A 76 22.22 18.52 -12.16
C ILE A 76 22.59 19.61 -11.14
N GLU A 77 23.72 19.51 -10.44
CA GLU A 77 24.32 20.67 -9.73
C GLU A 77 25.86 20.59 -9.68
N GLU A 78 26.52 20.34 -10.81
CA GLU A 78 27.90 20.82 -10.98
C GLU A 78 27.83 22.17 -11.70
N GLU A 79 27.65 23.26 -10.95
CA GLU A 79 28.00 24.58 -11.49
C GLU A 79 29.49 24.54 -11.87
N PRO A 80 29.86 24.90 -13.12
CA PRO A 80 31.26 25.03 -13.46
C PRO A 80 31.87 26.12 -12.57
N ALA A 81 32.79 25.73 -11.71
CA ALA A 81 33.58 26.68 -10.93
C ALA A 81 34.30 27.65 -11.91
N PHE A 82 33.86 28.91 -11.90
CA PHE A 82 34.54 30.04 -12.54
C PHE A 82 35.49 30.72 -11.55
#